data_AF-A0A2W0B5R0-F1
#
_entry.id   AF-A0A2W0B5R0-F1
#
_cell.length_a   1.000
_cell.length_b   1.000
_cell.length_c   1.000
_cell.angle_alpha   90.00
_cell.angle_beta   90.00
_cell.angle_gamma   90.00
#
_symmetry.space_group_name_H-M   'P 1'
#
loop_
_entity.id
_entity.type
_entity.pdbx_description
1 polymer ?
#
loop_
_entity_poly.entity_id
_entity_poly.type
_entity_poly.pdbx_seq_one_letter_code
_entity_poly.pdbx_strand_id
1 'polypeptide(L)'
;MGFHRASTRIISFGPAAALLIASVPLAGTETASDPTKIPPKQLVREVVNQEVDSSEADHSRWMYRQQHTDPRSNELKECIDTSEGTICRVLARNGHPLTPQEEQQEIQQIQELAGNPARLREQQKARRQDADRALKMEQLLPDAFDYEYDGREGRYVRLRFRPALNFRPPDRESRVFHGMVGSLLVDPESKRLVAIKGQLVKDVDFGLGLLGRLRRGGSFQVRREEVGKGVWQTTLLDVNIHGRAIFFRTINARQHEVTDNFKRVPSNLTVAQAASMLEGPLFEARSEHAR
;
A
#
# COMPACT_ATOMS: atom_id res chain seq x y z
N MET A 1 20.03 -6.28 -30.46
CA MET A 1 18.64 -5.94 -30.07
C MET A 1 18.45 -6.34 -28.62
N GLY A 2 18.70 -5.42 -27.69
CA GLY A 2 18.53 -5.66 -26.25
C GLY A 2 17.12 -5.28 -25.83
N PHE A 3 16.28 -6.27 -25.52
CA PHE A 3 15.02 -6.03 -24.85
C PHE A 3 15.30 -5.72 -23.38
N HIS A 4 15.37 -4.44 -23.01
CA HIS A 4 15.27 -4.04 -21.62
C HIS A 4 13.85 -4.37 -21.12
N ARG A 5 13.69 -5.54 -20.47
CA ARG A 5 12.52 -5.83 -19.65
C ARG A 5 12.49 -4.82 -18.51
N ALA A 6 11.47 -3.94 -18.52
CA ALA A 6 11.18 -3.10 -17.38
C ALA A 6 10.78 -4.02 -16.21
N SER A 7 11.66 -4.16 -15.21
CA SER A 7 11.33 -4.86 -13.97
C SER A 7 10.14 -4.16 -13.30
N THR A 8 9.02 -4.88 -13.16
CA THR A 8 7.84 -4.46 -12.41
C THR A 8 8.26 -4.15 -10.97
N ARG A 9 8.15 -2.88 -10.57
CA ARG A 9 8.60 -2.37 -9.26
C ARG A 9 7.52 -2.65 -8.24
N ILE A 10 7.89 -3.37 -7.18
CA ILE A 10 7.01 -3.84 -6.11
C ILE A 10 6.86 -2.75 -5.02
N ILE A 11 5.75 -2.74 -4.30
CA ILE A 11 5.46 -1.78 -3.23
C ILE A 11 5.67 -2.50 -1.88
N SER A 12 6.56 -1.97 -1.04
CA SER A 12 6.62 -2.29 0.40
C SER A 12 7.15 -1.05 1.13
N PHE A 13 6.47 -0.68 2.20
CA PHE A 13 6.72 0.52 3.00
C PHE A 13 7.39 0.13 4.32
N GLY A 14 8.47 0.81 4.69
CA GLY A 14 9.12 0.64 5.99
C GLY A 14 10.04 1.82 6.34
N PRO A 15 9.83 2.50 7.47
CA PRO A 15 10.79 3.45 8.02
C PRO A 15 11.65 2.88 9.17
N ALA A 16 12.36 3.76 9.88
CA ALA A 16 13.53 3.49 10.73
C ALA A 16 13.46 4.14 12.14
N ALA A 17 14.13 3.45 13.07
CA ALA A 17 14.24 3.52 14.54
C ALA A 17 14.04 4.84 15.33
N ALA A 18 13.36 4.72 16.49
CA ALA A 18 13.92 4.87 17.85
C ALA A 18 12.99 4.31 18.95
N LEU A 19 13.53 3.55 19.91
CA LEU A 19 12.82 2.92 21.03
C LEU A 19 12.49 3.94 22.15
N LEU A 20 11.25 3.95 22.64
CA LEU A 20 10.94 4.27 24.04
C LEU A 20 9.79 3.39 24.55
N ILE A 21 10.08 2.59 25.59
CA ILE A 21 9.11 1.76 26.31
C ILE A 21 8.56 2.60 27.47
N ALA A 22 7.25 2.81 27.52
CA ALA A 22 6.57 3.30 28.70
C ALA A 22 5.40 2.37 29.05
N SER A 23 5.49 1.74 30.21
CA SER A 23 4.45 0.90 30.80
C SER A 23 3.31 1.77 31.35
N VAL A 24 2.06 1.45 31.02
CA VAL A 24 0.87 2.09 31.62
C VAL A 24 0.00 1.00 32.27
N PRO A 25 -0.54 1.21 33.48
CA PRO A 25 -1.27 0.18 34.21
C PRO A 25 -2.71 0.02 33.72
N LEU A 26 -3.24 -1.19 33.94
CA LEU A 26 -4.63 -1.59 33.74
C LEU A 26 -5.55 -0.92 34.78
N ALA A 27 -6.55 -0.16 34.34
CA ALA A 27 -7.91 -0.18 34.89
C ALA A 27 -8.84 0.80 34.15
N GLY A 28 -9.95 0.27 33.64
CA GLY A 28 -11.08 1.05 33.15
C GLY A 28 -11.97 0.17 32.28
N THR A 29 -13.15 -0.20 32.75
CA THR A 29 -14.23 -0.65 31.87
C THR A 29 -14.66 0.54 31.03
N GLU A 30 -14.07 0.69 29.85
CA GLU A 30 -14.52 1.66 28.85
C GLU A 30 -15.92 1.26 28.39
N THR A 31 -16.92 2.04 28.80
CA THR A 31 -18.14 2.16 28.00
C THR A 31 -17.71 2.62 26.61
N ALA A 32 -17.67 1.67 25.66
CA ALA A 32 -17.36 1.94 24.26
C ALA A 32 -18.29 3.06 23.77
N SER A 33 -17.74 4.25 23.63
CA SER A 33 -18.47 5.40 23.11
C SER A 33 -18.86 5.08 21.68
N ASP A 34 -20.16 5.21 21.36
CA ASP A 34 -20.62 5.02 19.98
C ASP A 34 -19.78 5.94 19.06
N PRO A 35 -18.98 5.36 18.15
CA PRO A 35 -18.02 6.12 17.37
C PRO A 35 -18.69 7.11 16.42
N THR A 36 -19.99 6.93 16.15
CA THR A 36 -20.77 7.87 15.33
C THR A 36 -21.12 9.17 16.06
N LYS A 37 -20.85 9.26 17.37
CA LYS A 37 -21.05 10.49 18.16
C LYS A 37 -19.99 11.56 17.89
N ILE A 38 -18.82 11.18 17.36
CA ILE A 38 -17.77 12.12 16.98
C ILE A 38 -18.09 12.66 15.58
N PRO A 39 -17.93 13.96 15.31
CA PRO A 39 -18.09 14.50 13.96
C PRO A 39 -17.25 13.72 12.93
N PRO A 40 -17.83 13.31 11.79
CA PRO A 40 -17.15 12.50 10.76
C PRO A 40 -15.75 12.99 10.40
N LYS A 41 -15.62 14.30 10.16
CA LYS A 41 -14.34 14.94 9.80
C LYS A 41 -13.31 14.90 10.93
N GLN A 42 -13.75 14.97 12.18
CA GLN A 42 -12.86 14.81 13.33
C GLN A 42 -12.33 13.37 13.42
N LEU A 43 -13.20 12.37 13.23
CA LEU A 43 -12.77 10.97 13.19
C LEU A 43 -11.73 10.72 12.09
N VAL A 44 -11.94 11.26 10.89
CA VAL A 44 -10.95 11.15 9.79
C VAL A 44 -9.63 11.80 10.16
N ARG A 45 -9.63 12.96 10.84
CA ARG A 45 -8.40 13.59 11.31
C ARG A 45 -7.65 12.74 12.33
N GLU A 46 -8.36 12.16 13.29
CA GLU A 46 -7.78 11.24 14.27
C GLU A 46 -7.16 10.01 13.60
N VAL A 47 -7.85 9.43 12.61
CA VAL A 47 -7.34 8.30 11.81
C VAL A 47 -6.08 8.68 11.05
N VAL A 48 -6.09 9.81 10.35
CA VAL A 48 -4.94 10.27 9.55
C VAL A 48 -3.72 10.54 10.44
N ASN A 49 -3.91 11.15 11.61
CA ASN A 49 -2.83 11.34 12.57
C ASN A 49 -2.26 9.99 13.04
N GLN A 50 -3.13 9.04 13.38
CA GLN A 50 -2.71 7.70 13.77
C GLN A 50 -1.97 6.97 12.65
N GLU A 51 -2.36 7.12 11.38
CA GLU A 51 -1.64 6.53 10.25
C GLU A 51 -0.25 7.14 10.07
N VAL A 52 -0.08 8.45 10.30
CA VAL A 52 1.24 9.09 10.30
C VAL A 52 2.11 8.52 11.42
N ASP A 53 1.61 8.52 12.65
CA ASP A 53 2.34 8.02 13.82
C ASP A 53 2.69 6.53 13.67
N SER A 54 1.73 5.73 13.19
CA SER A 54 1.92 4.28 12.96
C SER A 54 2.91 4.01 11.83
N SER A 55 2.85 4.81 10.76
CA SER A 55 3.80 4.71 9.65
C SER A 55 5.21 4.97 10.18
N GLU A 56 5.42 6.04 10.95
CA GLU A 56 6.74 6.37 11.52
C GLU A 56 7.25 5.31 12.50
N ALA A 57 6.36 4.70 13.29
CA ALA A 57 6.73 3.71 14.29
C ALA A 57 6.93 2.28 13.74
N ASP A 58 6.33 1.94 12.60
CA ASP A 58 6.42 0.59 12.04
C ASP A 58 7.78 0.37 11.36
N HIS A 59 8.55 -0.59 11.87
CA HIS A 59 9.82 -1.02 11.30
C HIS A 59 9.84 -2.53 11.05
N SER A 60 8.66 -3.13 11.02
CA SER A 60 8.51 -4.55 10.74
C SER A 60 8.95 -4.87 9.31
N ARG A 61 9.38 -6.11 9.12
CA ARG A 61 9.74 -6.65 7.81
C ARG A 61 9.00 -7.95 7.63
N TRP A 62 8.58 -8.17 6.40
CA TRP A 62 7.70 -9.27 6.08
C TRP A 62 8.26 -10.07 4.92
N MET A 63 8.04 -11.37 5.01
CA MET A 63 7.90 -12.23 3.86
C MET A 63 6.41 -12.30 3.53
N TYR A 64 6.07 -12.19 2.26
CA TYR A 64 4.69 -12.16 1.81
C TYR A 64 4.59 -12.64 0.37
N ARG A 65 3.36 -12.93 -0.05
CA ARG A 65 3.04 -13.30 -1.43
C ARG A 65 2.23 -12.20 -2.07
N GLN A 66 2.52 -11.91 -3.33
CA GLN A 66 1.93 -10.80 -4.07
C GLN A 66 1.52 -11.25 -5.46
N GLN A 67 0.24 -11.10 -5.78
CA GLN A 67 -0.28 -11.21 -7.13
C GLN A 67 -0.33 -9.80 -7.72
N HIS A 68 0.40 -9.55 -8.79
CA HIS A 68 0.39 -8.27 -9.50
C HIS A 68 -0.12 -8.46 -10.93
N THR A 69 -1.20 -7.77 -11.27
CA THR A 69 -1.82 -7.80 -12.59
C THR A 69 -1.82 -6.39 -13.18
N ASP A 70 -1.30 -6.25 -14.39
CA ASP A 70 -1.40 -5.05 -15.21
C ASP A 70 -1.82 -5.44 -16.65
N PRO A 71 -2.04 -4.49 -17.58
CA PRO A 71 -2.43 -4.82 -18.96
C PRO A 71 -1.41 -5.66 -19.75
N ARG A 72 -0.18 -5.85 -19.24
CA ARG A 72 0.90 -6.56 -19.93
C ARG A 72 1.21 -7.91 -19.30
N SER A 73 0.91 -8.08 -18.02
CA SER A 73 1.39 -9.21 -17.23
C SER A 73 0.50 -9.52 -16.04
N ASN A 74 0.46 -10.79 -15.68
CA ASN A 74 -0.08 -11.25 -14.41
C ASN A 74 0.98 -12.11 -13.72
N GLU A 75 1.61 -11.62 -12.65
CA GLU A 75 2.71 -12.30 -11.97
C GLU A 75 2.34 -12.62 -10.52
N LEU A 76 2.52 -13.88 -10.12
CA LEU A 76 2.52 -14.29 -8.72
C LEU A 76 3.96 -14.27 -8.22
N LYS A 77 4.21 -13.63 -7.07
CA LYS A 77 5.54 -13.46 -6.50
C LYS A 77 5.56 -13.81 -5.03
N GLU A 78 6.69 -14.30 -4.57
CA GLU A 78 7.06 -14.32 -3.16
C GLU A 78 8.11 -13.25 -2.92
N CYS A 79 7.94 -12.46 -1.88
CA CYS A 79 8.73 -11.27 -1.59
C CYS A 79 9.23 -11.30 -0.16
N ILE A 80 10.43 -10.77 0.07
CA ILE A 80 11.05 -10.62 1.39
C ILE A 80 11.63 -9.23 1.53
N ASP A 81 11.22 -8.52 2.58
CA ASP A 81 11.77 -7.21 2.95
C ASP A 81 13.11 -7.32 3.69
N THR A 82 14.06 -6.46 3.33
CA THR A 82 15.35 -6.31 4.00
C THR A 82 15.63 -4.85 4.34
N SER A 83 16.75 -4.56 5.01
CA SER A 83 17.17 -3.18 5.31
C SER A 83 17.49 -2.36 4.07
N GLU A 84 17.83 -3.02 2.96
CA GLU A 84 18.32 -2.38 1.73
C GLU A 84 17.26 -2.34 0.63
N GLY A 85 16.18 -3.10 0.79
CA GLY A 85 15.05 -3.19 -0.14
C GLY A 85 14.39 -4.57 -0.12
N THR A 86 13.32 -4.71 -0.89
CA THR A 86 12.63 -5.99 -1.06
C THR A 86 13.22 -6.77 -2.23
N ILE A 87 13.41 -8.07 -2.04
CA ILE A 87 13.73 -9.02 -3.11
C ILE A 87 12.50 -9.90 -3.32
N CYS A 88 12.22 -10.27 -4.57
CA CYS A 88 11.12 -11.16 -4.88
C CYS A 88 11.51 -12.21 -5.89
N ARG A 89 10.85 -13.37 -5.81
CA ARG A 89 10.88 -14.45 -6.78
C ARG A 89 9.53 -14.55 -7.47
N VAL A 90 9.52 -14.55 -8.80
CA VAL A 90 8.33 -14.89 -9.58
C VAL A 90 8.06 -16.39 -9.48
N LEU A 91 6.83 -16.75 -9.12
CA LEU A 91 6.37 -18.13 -8.98
C LEU A 91 5.54 -18.59 -10.18
N ALA A 92 4.74 -17.68 -10.74
CA ALA A 92 3.89 -17.94 -11.88
C ALA A 92 3.72 -16.68 -12.74
N ARG A 93 3.55 -16.88 -14.06
CA ARG A 93 3.21 -15.83 -15.02
C ARG A 93 1.98 -16.24 -15.81
N ASN A 94 1.02 -15.32 -15.91
CA ASN A 94 -0.23 -15.49 -16.65
C ASN A 94 -1.01 -16.77 -16.25
N GLY A 95 -1.00 -17.09 -14.95
CA GLY A 95 -1.69 -18.26 -14.40
C GLY A 95 -0.94 -19.59 -14.53
N HIS A 96 0.26 -19.58 -15.11
CA HIS A 96 1.07 -20.79 -15.29
C HIS A 96 2.34 -20.73 -14.41
N PRO A 97 2.69 -21.81 -13.69
CA PRO A 97 3.99 -21.92 -13.03
C PRO A 97 5.14 -21.73 -14.01
N LEU A 98 6.29 -21.26 -13.51
CA LEU A 98 7.48 -21.13 -14.34
C LEU A 98 7.94 -22.51 -14.87
N THR A 99 8.42 -22.53 -16.10
CA THR A 99 9.16 -23.69 -16.62
C THR A 99 10.51 -23.84 -15.91
N PRO A 100 11.16 -25.03 -15.93
CA PRO A 100 12.47 -25.20 -15.29
C PRO A 100 13.54 -24.22 -15.80
N GLN A 101 13.49 -23.84 -17.08
CA GLN A 101 14.39 -22.85 -17.65
C GLN A 101 14.12 -21.44 -17.11
N GLU A 102 12.85 -21.05 -16.99
CA GLU A 102 12.47 -19.75 -16.42
C GLU A 102 12.76 -19.66 -14.93
N GLU A 103 12.60 -20.77 -14.20
CA GLU A 103 12.96 -20.86 -12.79
C GLU A 103 14.47 -20.66 -12.59
N GLN A 104 15.30 -21.30 -13.41
CA GLN A 104 16.75 -21.09 -13.35
C GLN A 104 17.12 -19.63 -13.67
N GLN A 105 16.45 -19.00 -14.63
CA GLN A 105 16.66 -17.59 -14.96
C GLN A 105 16.21 -16.67 -13.81
N GLU A 106 15.11 -16.98 -13.15
CA GLU A 106 14.62 -16.23 -11.99
C GLU A 106 15.62 -16.30 -10.82
N ILE A 107 16.14 -17.49 -10.52
CA ILE A 107 17.17 -17.69 -9.50
C ILE A 107 18.43 -16.86 -9.83
N GLN A 108 18.90 -16.91 -11.08
CA GLN A 108 20.04 -16.09 -11.52
C GLN A 108 19.77 -14.60 -11.34
N GLN A 109 18.58 -14.12 -11.69
CA GLN A 109 18.21 -12.71 -11.51
C GLN A 109 18.18 -12.28 -10.03
N ILE A 110 17.71 -13.15 -9.14
CA ILE A 110 17.72 -12.92 -7.69
C ILE A 110 19.17 -12.82 -7.19
N GLN A 111 20.04 -13.73 -7.61
CA GLN A 111 21.46 -13.73 -7.23
C GLN A 111 22.19 -12.48 -7.74
N GLU A 112 21.95 -12.09 -9.00
CA GLU A 112 22.50 -10.85 -9.57
C GLU A 112 22.02 -9.60 -8.81
N LEU A 113 20.74 -9.56 -8.45
CA LEU A 113 20.17 -8.46 -7.68
C LEU A 113 20.74 -8.43 -6.26
N ALA A 114 20.93 -9.59 -5.64
CA ALA A 114 21.53 -9.71 -4.32
C ALA A 114 23.01 -9.28 -4.29
N GLY A 115 23.72 -9.54 -5.38
CA GLY A 115 25.08 -9.06 -5.62
C GLY A 115 25.18 -7.57 -5.98
N ASN A 116 24.06 -6.87 -6.17
CA ASN A 116 24.04 -5.45 -6.54
C ASN A 116 23.21 -4.58 -5.58
N PRO A 117 23.75 -4.25 -4.38
CA PRO A 117 23.07 -3.42 -3.39
C PRO A 117 22.67 -2.04 -3.91
N ALA A 118 23.41 -1.47 -4.87
CA ALA A 118 23.07 -0.16 -5.44
C ALA A 118 21.72 -0.18 -6.16
N ARG A 119 21.44 -1.24 -6.94
CA ARG A 119 20.17 -1.40 -7.66
C ARG A 119 18.99 -1.58 -6.69
N LEU A 120 19.18 -2.32 -5.61
CA LEU A 120 18.16 -2.48 -4.56
C LEU A 120 17.86 -1.15 -3.85
N ARG A 121 18.90 -0.41 -3.46
CA ARG A 121 18.75 0.90 -2.83
C ARG A 121 18.05 1.91 -3.74
N GLU A 122 18.31 1.88 -5.05
CA GLU A 122 17.59 2.72 -6.00
C GLU A 122 16.10 2.38 -6.08
N GLN A 123 15.75 1.09 -6.15
CA GLN A 123 14.37 0.64 -6.11
C GLN A 123 13.69 1.06 -4.80
N GLN A 124 14.37 0.86 -3.67
CA GLN A 124 13.86 1.24 -2.36
C GLN A 124 13.66 2.75 -2.25
N LYS A 125 14.55 3.56 -2.82
CA LYS A 125 14.40 5.01 -2.88
C LYS A 125 13.15 5.41 -3.65
N ALA A 126 12.88 4.78 -4.80
CA ALA A 126 11.65 5.07 -5.55
C ALA A 126 10.38 4.73 -4.77
N ARG A 127 10.38 3.60 -4.05
CA ARG A 127 9.27 3.17 -3.19
C ARG A 127 9.05 4.13 -2.02
N ARG A 128 10.13 4.53 -1.32
CA ARG A 128 10.07 5.52 -0.24
C ARG A 128 9.51 6.85 -0.72
N GLN A 129 9.93 7.32 -1.90
CA GLN A 129 9.39 8.55 -2.49
C GLN A 129 7.88 8.46 -2.79
N ASP A 130 7.41 7.32 -3.26
CA ASP A 130 5.97 7.08 -3.47
C ASP A 130 5.22 6.97 -2.13
N ALA A 131 5.85 6.39 -1.09
CA ALA A 131 5.34 6.34 0.28
C ALA A 131 5.10 7.73 0.86
N ASP A 132 6.14 8.56 0.84
CA ASP A 132 6.11 9.91 1.36
C ASP A 132 5.06 10.74 0.63
N ARG A 133 4.87 10.49 -0.66
CA ARG A 133 3.85 11.14 -1.48
C ARG A 133 2.44 10.67 -1.15
N ALA A 134 2.24 9.37 -0.97
CA ALA A 134 0.97 8.81 -0.54
C ALA A 134 0.57 9.33 0.85
N LEU A 135 1.51 9.37 1.79
CA LEU A 135 1.30 9.90 3.14
C LEU A 135 0.91 11.39 3.10
N LYS A 136 1.58 12.21 2.29
CA LYS A 136 1.20 13.61 2.08
C LYS A 136 -0.22 13.76 1.54
N MET A 137 -0.63 12.89 0.61
CA MET A 137 -2.00 12.89 0.09
C MET A 137 -3.01 12.45 1.17
N GLU A 138 -2.67 11.44 1.99
CA GLU A 138 -3.48 10.99 3.13
C GLU A 138 -3.67 12.10 4.18
N GLN A 139 -2.62 12.88 4.46
CA GLN A 139 -2.66 14.03 5.36
C GLN A 139 -3.65 15.13 4.93
N LEU A 140 -3.97 15.21 3.64
CA LEU A 140 -4.94 16.18 3.12
C LEU A 140 -6.38 15.70 3.20
N LEU A 141 -6.63 14.40 3.41
CA LEU A 141 -7.97 13.82 3.43
C LEU A 141 -8.94 14.52 4.39
N PRO A 142 -8.58 14.88 5.64
CA PRO A 142 -9.53 15.50 6.56
C PRO A 142 -10.06 16.84 6.03
N ASP A 143 -9.27 17.57 5.26
CA ASP A 143 -9.63 18.91 4.76
C ASP A 143 -10.06 18.92 3.29
N ALA A 144 -9.73 17.89 2.52
CA ALA A 144 -10.10 17.76 1.12
C ALA A 144 -11.58 17.42 0.89
N PHE A 145 -12.26 16.87 1.90
CA PHE A 145 -13.61 16.33 1.75
C PHE A 145 -14.56 16.71 2.89
N ASP A 146 -15.84 16.74 2.54
CA ASP A 146 -16.96 16.67 3.47
C ASP A 146 -17.33 15.19 3.68
N TYR A 147 -17.56 14.81 4.94
CA TYR A 147 -17.78 13.42 5.36
C TYR A 147 -19.12 13.23 6.03
N GLU A 148 -19.73 12.07 5.79
CA GLU A 148 -20.95 11.64 6.47
C GLU A 148 -20.87 10.13 6.77
N TYR A 149 -21.36 9.71 7.93
CA TYR A 149 -21.52 8.28 8.22
C TYR A 149 -22.57 7.67 7.29
N ASP A 150 -22.25 6.55 6.65
CA ASP A 150 -23.15 5.91 5.66
C ASP A 150 -23.28 4.38 5.85
N GLY A 151 -22.76 3.85 6.96
CA GLY A 151 -22.93 2.45 7.34
C GLY A 151 -21.83 1.92 8.24
N ARG A 152 -21.84 0.59 8.41
CA ARG A 152 -20.84 -0.17 9.16
C ARG A 152 -20.55 -1.49 8.43
N GLU A 153 -19.36 -2.02 8.63
CA GLU A 153 -18.96 -3.36 8.19
C GLU A 153 -18.33 -4.07 9.38
N GLY A 154 -19.12 -4.88 10.09
CA GLY A 154 -18.72 -5.44 11.38
C GLY A 154 -18.40 -4.35 12.41
N ARG A 155 -17.17 -4.35 12.93
CA ARG A 155 -16.67 -3.34 13.87
C ARG A 155 -16.34 -1.99 13.22
N TYR A 156 -16.12 -1.98 11.90
CA TYR A 156 -15.68 -0.79 11.18
C TYR A 156 -16.84 0.14 10.85
N VAL A 157 -16.58 1.44 10.84
CA VAL A 157 -17.55 2.45 10.42
C VAL A 157 -17.21 2.96 9.03
N ARG A 158 -18.24 3.17 8.21
CA ARG A 158 -18.09 3.66 6.84
C ARG A 158 -18.53 5.11 6.73
N LEU A 159 -17.70 5.88 6.04
CA LEU A 159 -17.84 7.31 5.83
C LEU A 159 -17.89 7.56 4.32
N ARG A 160 -19.00 8.10 3.80
CA ARG A 160 -19.01 8.64 2.43
C ARG A 160 -18.31 9.99 2.41
N PHE A 161 -17.58 10.27 1.33
CA PHE A 161 -16.90 11.54 1.15
C PHE A 161 -17.21 12.17 -0.20
N ARG A 162 -17.27 13.51 -0.20
CA ARG A 162 -17.44 14.35 -1.40
C ARG A 162 -16.51 15.57 -1.31
N PRO A 163 -16.05 16.14 -2.44
CA PRO A 163 -15.08 17.23 -2.41
C PRO A 163 -15.59 18.40 -1.57
N ALA A 164 -14.75 18.91 -0.67
CA ALA A 164 -15.06 20.11 0.10
C ALA A 164 -14.91 21.34 -0.82
N LEU A 165 -15.92 22.23 -0.81
CA LEU A 165 -15.95 23.40 -1.71
C LEU A 165 -14.84 24.41 -1.43
N ASN A 166 -14.39 24.49 -0.19
CA ASN A 166 -13.36 25.42 0.26
C ASN A 166 -11.94 24.82 0.26
N PHE A 167 -11.78 23.55 -0.13
CA PHE A 167 -10.46 22.94 -0.19
C PHE A 167 -9.60 23.60 -1.27
N ARG A 168 -8.44 24.10 -0.86
CA ARG A 168 -7.43 24.67 -1.74
C ARG A 168 -6.26 23.69 -1.84
N PRO A 169 -6.10 22.99 -2.97
CA PRO A 169 -5.04 22.01 -3.13
C PRO A 169 -3.67 22.72 -3.03
N PRO A 170 -2.79 22.30 -2.11
CA PRO A 170 -1.49 22.95 -1.91
C PRO A 170 -0.51 22.67 -3.06
N ASP A 171 -0.76 21.65 -3.87
CA ASP A 171 0.05 21.27 -5.02
C ASP A 171 -0.82 20.84 -6.21
N ARG A 172 -0.19 20.47 -7.32
CA ARG A 172 -0.92 20.04 -8.51
C ARG A 172 -1.61 18.71 -8.30
N GLU A 173 -0.95 17.76 -7.63
CA GLU A 173 -1.40 16.36 -7.51
C GLU A 173 -2.70 16.28 -6.69
N SER A 174 -2.78 17.04 -5.60
CA SER A 174 -3.96 17.17 -4.73
C SER A 174 -5.19 17.78 -5.40
N ARG A 175 -5.08 18.34 -6.63
CA ARG A 175 -6.24 18.75 -7.43
C ARG A 175 -7.18 17.60 -7.75
N VAL A 176 -6.69 16.36 -7.74
CA VAL A 176 -7.51 15.16 -7.96
C VAL A 176 -8.70 15.10 -7.00
N PHE A 177 -8.54 15.62 -5.77
CA PHE A 177 -9.58 15.59 -4.75
C PHE A 177 -10.82 16.41 -5.12
N HIS A 178 -10.69 17.45 -5.96
CA HIS A 178 -11.84 18.23 -6.42
C HIS A 178 -12.80 17.42 -7.28
N GLY A 179 -12.33 16.34 -7.91
CA GLY A 179 -13.11 15.47 -8.79
C GLY A 179 -13.49 14.12 -8.17
N MET A 180 -13.17 13.88 -6.90
CA MET A 180 -13.19 12.55 -6.30
C MET A 180 -14.36 12.40 -5.32
N VAL A 181 -15.13 11.33 -5.46
CA VAL A 181 -16.14 10.91 -4.47
C VAL A 181 -15.87 9.47 -4.09
N GLY A 182 -16.33 9.03 -2.92
CA GLY A 182 -16.08 7.67 -2.49
C GLY A 182 -16.45 7.42 -1.05
N SER A 183 -15.75 6.48 -0.43
CA SER A 183 -15.92 6.20 0.99
C SER A 183 -14.63 5.72 1.66
N LEU A 184 -14.52 5.99 2.95
CA LEU A 184 -13.57 5.39 3.86
C LEU A 184 -14.25 4.32 4.70
N LEU A 185 -13.53 3.24 4.99
CA LEU A 185 -13.83 2.30 6.04
C LEU A 185 -12.76 2.44 7.10
N VAL A 186 -13.14 2.74 8.33
CA VAL A 186 -12.21 3.01 9.43
C VAL A 186 -12.51 2.14 10.63
N ASP A 187 -11.46 1.75 11.34
CA ASP A 187 -11.57 1.17 12.67
C ASP A 187 -11.64 2.32 13.69
N PRO A 188 -12.78 2.54 14.34
CA PRO A 188 -12.92 3.64 15.27
C PRO A 188 -12.23 3.42 16.61
N GLU A 189 -11.90 2.17 16.98
CA GLU A 189 -11.23 1.85 18.25
C GLU A 189 -9.73 2.12 18.12
N SER A 190 -9.10 1.54 17.10
CA SER A 190 -7.66 1.69 16.85
C SER A 190 -7.31 2.91 16.00
N LYS A 191 -8.31 3.66 15.52
CA LYS A 191 -8.18 4.82 14.63
C LYS A 191 -7.39 4.48 13.35
N ARG A 192 -7.67 3.32 12.75
CA ARG A 192 -6.96 2.84 11.55
C ARG A 192 -7.79 2.97 10.29
N LEU A 193 -7.14 3.28 9.18
CA LEU A 193 -7.76 3.26 7.86
C LEU A 193 -7.79 1.81 7.35
N VAL A 194 -8.99 1.22 7.28
CA VAL A 194 -9.19 -0.16 6.81
C VAL A 194 -9.31 -0.21 5.29
N ALA A 195 -10.04 0.74 4.71
CA ALA A 195 -10.14 0.84 3.27
C ALA A 195 -10.45 2.28 2.83
N ILE A 196 -9.98 2.63 1.65
CA ILE A 196 -10.42 3.81 0.91
C ILE A 196 -10.78 3.37 -0.50
N LYS A 197 -11.95 3.80 -0.97
CA LYS A 197 -12.39 3.60 -2.34
C LYS A 197 -12.90 4.92 -2.89
N GLY A 198 -12.54 5.22 -4.13
CA GLY A 198 -12.99 6.44 -4.77
C GLY A 198 -13.05 6.35 -6.28
N GLN A 199 -13.85 7.24 -6.85
CA GLN A 199 -14.06 7.37 -8.28
C GLN A 199 -14.01 8.83 -8.69
N LEU A 200 -13.49 9.06 -9.88
CA LEU A 200 -13.40 10.38 -10.47
C LEU A 200 -14.68 10.71 -11.24
N VAL A 201 -15.47 11.66 -10.74
CA VAL A 201 -16.79 12.01 -11.32
C VAL A 201 -16.73 13.13 -12.35
N LYS A 202 -15.58 13.78 -12.51
CA LYS A 202 -15.31 14.79 -13.55
C LYS A 202 -13.84 14.76 -13.93
N ASP A 203 -13.52 15.26 -15.10
CA ASP A 203 -12.14 15.39 -15.55
C ASP A 203 -11.35 16.31 -14.61
N VAL A 204 -10.07 15.99 -14.40
CA VAL A 204 -9.14 16.80 -13.63
C VAL A 204 -7.92 17.13 -14.48
N ASP A 205 -7.69 18.43 -14.66
CA ASP A 205 -6.56 18.98 -15.38
C ASP A 205 -5.44 19.42 -14.43
N PHE A 206 -4.26 18.84 -14.61
CA PHE A 206 -3.08 19.12 -13.78
C PHE A 206 -2.20 20.25 -14.35
N GLY A 207 -2.53 20.75 -15.55
CA GLY A 207 -1.84 21.86 -16.22
C GLY A 207 -0.45 21.51 -16.78
N LEU A 208 -0.01 22.28 -17.80
CA LEU A 208 1.33 22.28 -18.40
C LEU A 208 1.93 20.90 -18.76
N GLY A 209 1.40 20.24 -19.80
CA GLY A 209 2.10 19.31 -20.70
C GLY A 209 2.71 18.00 -20.15
N LEU A 210 3.08 17.91 -18.87
CA LEU A 210 3.84 16.81 -18.28
C LEU A 210 3.03 15.94 -17.29
N LEU A 211 2.05 16.51 -16.58
CA LEU A 211 1.19 15.75 -15.66
C LEU A 211 -0.16 15.34 -16.28
N GLY A 212 -0.47 15.83 -17.48
CA GLY A 212 -1.64 15.48 -18.27
C GLY A 212 -3.00 15.66 -17.57
N ARG A 213 -3.98 14.85 -17.99
CA ARG A 213 -5.39 14.93 -17.58
C ARG A 213 -5.84 13.56 -17.10
N LEU A 214 -6.55 13.54 -15.97
CA LEU A 214 -7.34 12.39 -15.57
C LEU A 214 -8.77 12.55 -16.06
N ARG A 215 -9.31 11.51 -16.70
CA ARG A 215 -10.66 11.50 -17.22
C ARG A 215 -11.62 10.90 -16.21
N ARG A 216 -12.84 11.40 -16.24
CA ARG A 216 -13.98 10.82 -15.51
C ARG A 216 -14.05 9.29 -15.71
N GLY A 217 -14.48 8.61 -14.66
CA GLY A 217 -14.69 7.16 -14.63
C GLY A 217 -13.48 6.37 -14.12
N GLY A 218 -12.34 7.02 -13.88
CA GLY A 218 -11.24 6.36 -13.19
C GLY A 218 -11.61 6.04 -11.73
N SER A 219 -11.11 4.93 -11.21
CA SER A 219 -11.34 4.44 -9.86
C SER A 219 -10.04 4.02 -9.18
N PHE A 220 -10.04 4.05 -7.85
CA PHE A 220 -9.01 3.44 -7.03
C PHE A 220 -9.63 2.81 -5.79
N GLN A 221 -8.98 1.78 -5.28
CA GLN A 221 -9.29 1.14 -4.02
C GLN A 221 -8.00 0.70 -3.34
N VAL A 222 -7.90 0.98 -2.05
CA VAL A 222 -6.87 0.45 -1.17
C VAL A 222 -7.56 -0.23 -0.01
N ARG A 223 -7.07 -1.41 0.38
CA ARG A 223 -7.47 -2.09 1.62
C ARG A 223 -6.24 -2.41 2.43
N ARG A 224 -6.35 -2.20 3.74
CA ARG A 224 -5.34 -2.56 4.73
C ARG A 224 -5.96 -3.53 5.72
N GLU A 225 -5.14 -4.45 6.22
CA GLU A 225 -5.53 -5.39 7.27
C GLU A 225 -4.42 -5.50 8.30
N GLU A 226 -4.80 -5.81 9.55
CA GLU A 226 -3.85 -6.08 10.62
C GLU A 226 -3.22 -7.46 10.40
N VAL A 227 -1.91 -7.50 10.16
CA VAL A 227 -1.14 -8.73 9.87
C VAL A 227 -0.26 -9.16 11.05
N GLY A 228 -0.21 -8.33 12.08
CA GLY A 228 0.44 -8.59 13.36
C GLY A 228 -0.03 -7.53 14.36
N LYS A 229 0.21 -7.74 15.65
CA LYS A 229 -0.33 -6.86 16.71
C LYS A 229 0.02 -5.38 16.47
N GLY A 230 -0.98 -4.59 16.11
CA GLY A 230 -0.88 -3.15 15.81
C GLY A 230 -0.27 -2.81 14.43
N VAL A 231 0.14 -3.81 13.65
CA VAL A 231 0.79 -3.63 12.35
C VAL A 231 -0.20 -3.91 11.23
N TRP A 232 -0.42 -2.90 10.40
CA TRP A 232 -1.34 -2.98 9.27
C TRP A 232 -0.56 -2.92 7.97
N GLN A 233 -0.90 -3.80 7.04
CA GLN A 233 -0.30 -3.86 5.72
C GLN A 233 -1.37 -3.71 4.65
N THR A 234 -0.99 -3.15 3.50
CA THR A 234 -1.86 -3.07 2.32
C THR A 234 -2.04 -4.48 1.75
N THR A 235 -3.28 -4.95 1.71
CA THR A 235 -3.64 -6.27 1.17
C THR A 235 -4.28 -6.19 -0.21
N LEU A 236 -4.79 -5.00 -0.58
CA LEU A 236 -5.33 -4.73 -1.91
C LEU A 236 -4.93 -3.33 -2.37
N LEU A 237 -4.46 -3.24 -3.60
CA LEU A 237 -4.35 -2.01 -4.36
C LEU A 237 -4.95 -2.24 -5.75
N ASP A 238 -6.09 -1.62 -6.01
CA ASP A 238 -6.77 -1.64 -7.31
C ASP A 238 -6.81 -0.22 -7.87
N VAL A 239 -6.27 -0.04 -9.07
CA VAL A 239 -6.18 1.26 -9.73
C VAL A 239 -6.59 1.09 -11.18
N ASN A 240 -7.64 1.81 -11.57
CA ASN A 240 -8.06 1.91 -12.95
C ASN A 240 -8.27 3.38 -13.31
N ILE A 241 -7.22 4.01 -13.83
CA ILE A 241 -7.17 5.42 -14.16
C ILE A 241 -7.21 5.60 -15.67
N HIS A 242 -8.12 6.46 -16.12
CA HIS A 242 -8.22 6.85 -17.52
C HIS A 242 -7.49 8.18 -17.75
N GLY A 243 -6.63 8.22 -18.76
CA GLY A 243 -5.85 9.41 -19.10
C GLY A 243 -4.36 9.22 -18.83
N ARG A 244 -3.64 10.33 -18.70
CA ARG A 244 -2.18 10.32 -18.51
C ARG A 244 -1.86 11.28 -17.38
N ALA A 245 -1.42 10.74 -16.26
CA ALA A 245 -0.80 11.49 -15.19
C ALA A 245 0.31 10.66 -14.54
N ILE A 246 1.40 11.32 -14.15
CA ILE A 246 2.58 10.67 -13.55
C ILE A 246 2.71 11.21 -12.13
N PHE A 247 2.06 10.56 -11.18
CA PHE A 247 2.14 10.91 -9.75
C PHE A 247 3.05 9.96 -8.98
N PHE A 248 3.08 8.69 -9.33
CA PHE A 248 3.82 7.69 -8.58
C PHE A 248 4.77 6.95 -9.53
N ARG A 249 5.95 6.59 -9.03
CA ARG A 249 6.98 5.88 -9.79
C ARG A 249 6.71 4.39 -9.93
N THR A 250 5.91 3.83 -9.03
CA THR A 250 5.65 2.39 -8.89
C THR A 250 4.18 2.01 -9.09
N ILE A 251 3.26 2.99 -9.11
CA ILE A 251 1.83 2.74 -9.34
C ILE A 251 1.49 3.01 -10.81
N ASN A 252 1.00 1.99 -11.51
CA ASN A 252 0.54 2.11 -12.89
C ASN A 252 -0.88 2.68 -12.97
N ALA A 253 -1.21 3.28 -14.12
CA ALA A 253 -2.56 3.77 -14.39
C ALA A 253 -3.61 2.64 -14.41
N ARG A 254 -3.21 1.41 -14.73
CA ARG A 254 -4.06 0.22 -14.62
C ARG A 254 -3.25 -0.87 -13.92
N GLN A 255 -3.65 -1.22 -12.72
CA GLN A 255 -3.07 -2.33 -11.96
C GLN A 255 -4.05 -2.86 -10.94
N HIS A 256 -3.92 -4.14 -10.64
CA HIS A 256 -4.57 -4.82 -9.54
C HIS A 256 -3.52 -5.62 -8.80
N GLU A 257 -3.42 -5.40 -7.50
CA GLU A 257 -2.42 -6.02 -6.65
C GLU A 257 -3.08 -6.56 -5.38
N VAL A 258 -2.84 -7.85 -5.12
CA VAL A 258 -3.27 -8.53 -3.90
C VAL A 258 -2.04 -9.02 -3.18
N THR A 259 -1.94 -8.71 -1.90
CA THR A 259 -0.83 -9.12 -1.04
C THR A 259 -1.36 -9.92 0.14
N ASP A 260 -0.81 -11.11 0.36
CA ASP A 260 -1.25 -12.04 1.39
C ASP A 260 -0.07 -12.84 1.99
N ASN A 261 -0.38 -13.80 2.87
CA ASN A 261 0.60 -14.71 3.49
C ASN A 261 1.76 -13.98 4.21
N PHE A 262 1.43 -12.89 4.91
CA PHE A 262 2.40 -12.11 5.67
C PHE A 262 2.98 -12.92 6.82
N LYS A 263 4.32 -13.01 6.86
CA LYS A 263 5.06 -13.64 7.95
C LYS A 263 6.27 -12.79 8.29
N ARG A 264 6.41 -12.49 9.58
CA ARG A 264 7.44 -11.57 10.05
C ARG A 264 8.83 -12.18 9.87
N VAL A 265 9.76 -11.40 9.34
CA VAL A 265 11.18 -11.77 9.24
C VAL A 265 12.03 -10.91 10.17
N PRO A 266 13.23 -11.37 10.56
CA PRO A 266 14.14 -10.59 11.40
C PRO A 266 14.50 -9.23 10.77
N SER A 267 14.54 -8.19 11.58
CA SER A 267 14.92 -6.83 11.16
C SER A 267 16.41 -6.67 10.81
N ASN A 268 17.22 -7.70 10.98
CA ASN A 268 18.62 -7.74 10.55
C ASN A 268 18.84 -8.68 9.35
N LEU A 269 17.78 -9.21 8.74
CA LEU A 269 17.88 -10.09 7.58
C LEU A 269 18.60 -9.37 6.43
N THR A 270 19.68 -9.97 5.94
CA THR A 270 20.46 -9.41 4.84
C THR A 270 19.86 -9.77 3.49
N VAL A 271 20.24 -9.02 2.46
CA VAL A 271 19.88 -9.28 1.07
C VAL A 271 20.28 -10.69 0.63
N ALA A 272 21.49 -11.13 0.98
CA ALA A 272 21.97 -12.47 0.63
C ALA A 272 21.16 -13.58 1.32
N GLN A 273 20.82 -13.40 2.60
CA GLN A 273 19.98 -14.35 3.32
C GLN A 273 18.56 -14.42 2.73
N ALA A 274 17.96 -13.27 2.41
CA ALA A 274 16.65 -13.20 1.77
C ALA A 274 16.65 -13.89 0.38
N ALA A 275 17.72 -13.70 -0.41
CA ALA A 275 17.89 -14.40 -1.68
C ALA A 275 17.95 -15.92 -1.49
N SER A 276 18.78 -16.42 -0.57
CA SER A 276 18.85 -17.85 -0.26
C SER A 276 17.53 -18.43 0.26
N MET A 277 16.75 -17.65 1.02
CA MET A 277 15.41 -18.07 1.46
C MET A 277 14.45 -18.22 0.27
N LEU A 278 14.49 -17.29 -0.69
CA LEU A 278 13.64 -17.32 -1.88
C LEU A 278 14.01 -18.43 -2.86
N GLU A 279 15.26 -18.91 -2.87
CA GLU A 279 15.70 -20.05 -3.70
C GLU A 279 15.17 -21.40 -3.20
N GLY A 280 14.79 -21.47 -1.93
CA GLY A 280 14.27 -22.69 -1.31
C GLY A 280 12.87 -23.12 -1.78
N PRO A 281 12.31 -24.16 -1.13
CA PRO A 281 10.92 -24.55 -1.34
C PRO A 281 9.97 -23.38 -1.05
N LEU A 282 8.91 -23.27 -1.86
CA LEU A 282 7.89 -22.23 -1.69
C LEU A 282 7.33 -22.25 -0.28
N PHE A 283 7.07 -21.08 0.28
CA PHE A 283 6.54 -21.03 1.62
C PHE A 283 5.03 -21.24 1.60
N GLU A 284 4.60 -22.46 1.91
CA GLU A 284 3.20 -22.72 2.13
C GLU A 284 2.73 -21.99 3.40
N ALA A 285 1.69 -21.17 3.26
CA ALA A 285 0.85 -20.81 4.38
C ALA A 285 0.12 -22.09 4.82
N ARG A 286 0.17 -22.45 6.11
CA ARG A 286 -0.87 -23.33 6.64
C ARG A 286 -2.20 -22.62 6.38
N SER A 287 -3.09 -23.27 5.65
CA SER A 287 -4.47 -22.85 5.45
C SER A 287 -5.24 -22.96 6.76
N GLU A 288 -4.91 -22.13 7.74
CA GLU A 288 -5.85 -21.82 8.81
C GLU A 288 -6.71 -20.69 8.27
N HIS A 289 -7.87 -21.03 7.72
CA HIS A 289 -9.17 -20.34 7.83
C HIS A 289 -10.18 -21.13 6.99
N ALA A 290 -10.51 -22.31 7.49
CA ALA A 290 -11.77 -22.99 7.22
C ALA A 290 -12.24 -23.60 8.55
N ARG A 291 -12.98 -22.79 9.33
CA ARG A 291 -14.00 -23.21 10.29
C ARG A 291 -14.71 -21.98 10.85
#